data_AF-A0A212L3Z8-F1
#
_entry.id   AF-A0A212L3Z8-F1
#
_cell.length_a   1.000
_cell.length_b   1.000
_cell.length_c   1.000
_cell.angle_alpha   90.00
_cell.angle_beta   90.00
_cell.angle_gamma   90.00
#
_symmetry.space_group_name_H-M   'P 1'
#
loop_
_entity.id
_entity.type
_entity.pdbx_description
1 polymer ?
#
loop_
_entity_poly.entity_id
_entity_poly.type
_entity_poly.pdbx_seq_one_letter_code
_entity_poly.pdbx_strand_id
1 'polypeptide(L)' 'MKKELTLDELLADPLVLTVMRADRVHPGHVGRELRAVGRRLNNGPGFKNGAASKAVPAWLAAGRQGEACAW' A
#
# COMPACT_ATOMS: atom_id res chain seq x y z
N MET A 1 -18.43 8.94 9.78
CA MET A 1 -17.45 8.08 9.07
C MET A 1 -16.35 8.99 8.54
N LYS A 2 -15.06 8.69 8.79
CA LYS A 2 -13.97 9.46 8.18
C LYS A 2 -13.87 9.04 6.71
N LYS A 3 -13.76 10.00 5.78
CA LYS A 3 -13.56 9.69 4.36
C LYS A 3 -12.19 9.02 4.19
N GLU A 4 -12.17 7.82 3.61
CA GLU A 4 -10.92 7.19 3.20
C GLU A 4 -10.39 7.86 1.93
N LEU A 5 -9.10 8.13 1.90
CA LEU A 5 -8.43 8.70 0.73
C LEU A 5 -8.20 7.60 -0.30
N THR A 6 -8.46 7.92 -1.57
CA THR A 6 -7.95 7.12 -2.69
C THR A 6 -6.43 7.14 -2.72
N LEU A 7 -5.82 6.17 -3.40
CA LEU A 7 -4.36 6.14 -3.57
C LEU A 7 -3.83 7.41 -4.23
N ASP A 8 -4.57 7.97 -5.19
CA ASP A 8 -4.16 9.18 -5.89
C ASP A 8 -4.27 10.42 -4.99
N GLU A 9 -5.34 10.52 -4.19
CA GLU A 9 -5.47 11.59 -3.18
C GLU A 9 -4.36 11.49 -2.12
N LEU A 10 -4.01 10.28 -1.67
CA LEU A 10 -2.93 10.06 -0.70
C LEU A 10 -1.56 10.45 -1.27
N LEU A 11 -1.26 10.06 -2.51
CA LEU A 11 0.03 10.35 -3.15
C LEU A 11 0.16 11.82 -3.61
N ALA A 12 -0.94 12.57 -3.63
CA ALA A 12 -0.96 14.01 -3.88
C ALA A 12 -0.93 14.86 -2.59
N ASP A 13 -1.04 14.23 -1.41
CA ASP A 13 -1.04 14.94 -0.14
C ASP A 13 0.33 15.59 0.16
N PRO A 14 0.39 16.89 0.48
CA PRO A 14 1.67 17.59 0.71
C PRO A 14 2.51 17.04 1.88
N LEU A 15 1.87 16.55 2.95
CA LEU A 15 2.55 15.95 4.08
C LEU A 15 3.18 14.62 3.65
N VAL A 16 2.42 13.80 2.93
CA VAL A 16 2.91 12.52 2.38
C VAL A 16 4.08 12.76 1.44
N LEU A 17 3.97 13.71 0.51
CA LEU A 17 5.06 14.07 -0.40
C LEU A 17 6.32 14.56 0.34
N THR A 18 6.15 15.28 1.45
CA THR A 18 7.27 15.74 2.29
C THR A 18 8.01 14.56 2.92
N VAL A 19 7.28 13.60 3.50
CA VAL A 19 7.87 12.39 4.09
C VAL A 19 8.54 11.53 3.02
N MET A 20 7.86 11.28 1.90
CA MET A 20 8.42 10.52 0.78
C MET A 20 9.71 11.16 0.26
N ARG A 21 9.77 12.49 0.17
CA ARG A 21 10.98 13.21 -0.23
C ARG A 21 12.12 13.02 0.77
N ALA A 22 11.84 13.10 2.08
CA ALA A 22 12.82 12.88 3.13
C ALA A 22 13.42 11.46 3.03
N ASP A 23 12.57 10.47 2.70
CA ASP A 23 12.96 9.07 2.55
C ASP A 23 13.43 8.70 1.13
N ARG A 24 13.55 9.69 0.22
CA ARG A 24 13.95 9.50 -1.20
C ARG A 24 13.05 8.53 -1.98
N VAL A 25 11.77 8.47 -1.63
CA VAL A 25 10.75 7.65 -2.28
C VAL A 25 10.02 8.46 -3.35
N HIS A 26 9.93 7.95 -4.58
CA HIS A 26 9.20 8.61 -5.66
C HIS A 26 7.71 8.19 -5.66
N PRO A 27 6.74 9.11 -5.55
CA PRO A 27 5.31 8.77 -5.45
C PRO A 27 4.80 8.00 -6.67
N GLY A 28 5.26 8.37 -7.87
CA GLY A 28 4.93 7.64 -9.09
C GLY A 28 5.42 6.18 -9.12
N HIS A 29 6.52 5.85 -8.44
CA HIS A 29 6.99 4.46 -8.34
C HIS A 29 6.12 3.66 -7.40
N VAL A 30 5.86 4.18 -6.20
CA VAL A 30 4.96 3.57 -5.20
C VAL A 30 3.57 3.33 -5.79
N GLY A 31 3.01 4.32 -6.49
CA GLY A 31 1.70 4.17 -7.15
C GLY A 31 1.68 3.11 -8.25
N ARG A 32 2.81 2.84 -8.92
CA ARG A 32 2.89 1.74 -9.91
C ARG A 32 2.93 0.38 -9.22
N GLU A 33 3.79 0.22 -8.21
CA GLU A 33 3.94 -1.03 -7.47
C GLU A 33 2.64 -1.43 -6.76
N LEU A 34 2.00 -0.49 -6.04
CA LEU A 34 0.74 -0.76 -5.33
C LEU A 34 -0.39 -1.15 -6.29
N ARG A 35 -0.48 -0.52 -7.46
CA ARG A 35 -1.47 -0.91 -8.48
C ARG A 35 -1.12 -2.27 -9.10
N ALA A 36 0.16 -2.60 -9.26
CA ALA A 36 0.59 -3.92 -9.74
C ALA A 36 0.22 -5.02 -8.73
N VAL A 37 0.47 -4.78 -7.44
CA VAL A 37 0.04 -5.67 -6.36
C VAL A 37 -1.47 -5.80 -6.34
N GLY A 38 -2.23 -4.69 -6.41
CA GLY A 38 -3.68 -4.72 -6.48
C GLY A 38 -4.21 -5.54 -7.65
N ARG A 39 -3.62 -5.39 -8.85
CA ARG A 39 -3.96 -6.23 -10.02
C ARG A 39 -3.63 -7.70 -9.80
N ARG A 40 -2.47 -8.00 -9.21
CA ARG A 40 -2.06 -9.39 -8.90
C ARG A 40 -3.02 -10.04 -7.91
N LEU A 41 -3.39 -9.31 -6.85
CA LEU A 41 -4.35 -9.77 -5.86
C LEU A 41 -5.71 -9.99 -6.51
N ASN A 42 -6.20 -9.06 -7.34
CA ASN A 42 -7.52 -9.22 -7.98
C ASN A 42 -7.56 -10.32 -9.06
N ASN A 43 -6.44 -10.64 -9.70
CA ASN A 43 -6.38 -11.55 -10.86
C ASN A 43 -5.69 -12.89 -10.58
N GLY A 44 -5.15 -13.12 -9.38
CA GLY A 44 -4.40 -14.34 -9.03
C GLY A 44 -5.28 -15.59 -8.90
N PRO A 45 -4.77 -16.79 -9.25
CA PRO A 45 -5.48 -18.05 -9.01
C PRO A 45 -5.53 -18.29 -7.49
N GLY A 46 -6.70 -18.05 -6.89
CA GLY A 46 -6.93 -18.14 -5.44
C GLY A 46 -7.66 -16.93 -4.84
N PHE A 47 -7.71 -15.81 -5.57
CA PHE A 47 -8.45 -14.60 -5.15
C PHE A 47 -9.69 -14.35 -6.02
N LYS A 48 -10.17 -15.40 -6.70
CA LYS A 48 -11.48 -15.37 -7.35
C LYS A 48 -12.51 -15.71 -6.29
N ASN A 49 -12.94 -14.70 -5.53
CA ASN A 49 -14.27 -14.54 -4.94
C ASN A 49 -14.18 -13.44 -3.87
N GLY A 50 -15.11 -12.47 -3.96
CA GLY A 50 -15.30 -11.41 -2.97
C GLY A 50 -15.78 -11.93 -1.61
N ALA A 51 -14.98 -12.75 -0.95
CA ALA A 51 -15.24 -13.28 0.38
C ALA A 51 -14.08 -12.90 1.30
N ALA A 52 -14.30 -11.82 2.07
CA ALA A 52 -13.77 -11.67 3.42
C ALA A 52 -12.30 -12.10 3.65
N SER A 53 -11.36 -11.74 2.76
CA SER A 53 -9.98 -11.62 3.19
C SER A 53 -9.98 -10.46 4.18
N LYS A 54 -10.10 -10.76 5.48
CA LYS A 54 -10.07 -9.79 6.59
C LYS A 54 -9.08 -8.72 6.17
N ALA A 55 -9.60 -7.53 5.82
CA ALA A 55 -8.76 -6.45 5.33
C ALA A 55 -7.74 -6.21 6.43
N VAL A 56 -6.53 -6.71 6.25
CA VAL A 56 -5.48 -6.56 7.25
C VAL A 56 -5.12 -5.09 7.14
N PRO A 57 -5.40 -4.28 8.17
CA PRO A 57 -5.04 -2.87 8.10
C PRO A 57 -3.54 -2.78 7.88
N ALA A 58 -3.08 -1.86 7.03
CA ALA A 58 -1.65 -1.74 6.70
C ALA A 58 -0.76 -1.58 7.96
N TRP A 59 -1.31 -1.04 9.05
CA TRP A 59 -0.63 -0.93 10.35
C TRP A 59 -0.52 -2.26 11.13
N LEU A 60 -1.32 -3.27 10.80
CA LEU A 60 -1.31 -4.60 11.42
C LEU A 60 -0.32 -5.55 10.73
N ALA A 61 0.03 -5.29 9.46
CA ALA A 61 1.12 -5.98 8.78
C ALA A 61 2.51 -5.55 9.30
N ALA A 62 2.59 -4.45 10.05
CA ALA A 62 3.80 -4.00 10.76
C ALA A 62 3.97 -4.68 12.14
N GLY A 63 3.43 -5.90 12.30
CA GLY A 63 3.52 -6.68 13.52
C GLY A 63 4.83 -7.47 13.60
N ARG A 64 5.80 -6.89 14.32
CA ARG A 64 7.00 -7.55 14.89
C ARG A 64 7.86 -8.33 13.89
N GLN A 65 8.77 -7.63 13.21
CA GLN A 65 10.08 -8.21 12.92
C GLN A 65 11.08 -7.08 12.69
N GLY A 66 11.96 -6.90 13.68
CA GLY A 66 13.28 -6.31 13.48
C GLY A 66 14.19 -7.22 12.65
N GLU A 67 13.62 -7.94 11.68
CA GLU A 67 14.37 -8.60 10.63
C GLU A 67 14.26 -7.65 9.44
N ALA A 68 15.27 -6.79 9.31
CA ALA A 68 15.51 -6.08 8.08
C ALA A 68 15.47 -7.10 6.93
N CYS A 69 14.67 -6.83 5.90
CA CYS A 69 14.79 -7.54 4.63
C CYS A 69 16.25 -7.40 4.17
N ALA A 70 17.03 -8.47 4.30
CA ALA A 70 18.32 -8.58 3.64
C ALA A 70 18.05 -8.79 2.14
N TRP A 71 18.63 -7.91 1.34
CA TRP A 71 18.55 -7.90 -0.12
C TRP A 71 19.33 -9.07 -0.72
#